data_AF-A0A847AZI0-F1
#
_entry.id   AF-A0A847AZI0-F1
#
_cell.length_a   1.000
_cell.length_b   1.000
_cell.length_c   1.000
_cell.angle_alpha   90.00
_cell.angle_beta   90.00
_cell.angle_gamma   90.00
#
_symmetry.space_group_name_H-M   'P 1'
#
loop_
_entity.id
_entity.type
_entity.pdbx_description
1 polymer ?
#
loop_
_entity_poly.entity_id
_entity_poly.type
_entity_poly.pdbx_seq_one_letter_code
_entity_poly.pdbx_strand_id
1 'polypeptide(L)'
;MDFKAKITSKTILNKPFSKNVKGYDALEVDKFLDQVALDYLAFEKVLLERDDYIAKLEILIKKHRDQTSALEIENAKYRKRLENIKDEGKVSIQNVEYIRRIAALEKELYRLGFDPSKIK
;
A
#
# COMPACT_ATOMS: atom_id res chain seq x y z
N MET A 1 -4.88 -17.72 15.00
CA MET A 1 -5.93 -18.25 15.89
C MET A 1 -6.58 -19.38 15.11
N ASP A 2 -6.08 -20.61 15.26
CA ASP A 2 -6.67 -21.77 14.59
C ASP A 2 -7.93 -22.20 15.36
N PHE A 3 -9.07 -21.62 14.99
CA PHE A 3 -10.35 -22.13 15.46
C PHE A 3 -10.67 -23.43 14.73
N LYS A 4 -10.16 -24.54 15.25
CA LYS A 4 -10.51 -25.87 14.75
C LYS A 4 -11.78 -26.34 15.44
N ALA A 5 -12.89 -26.30 14.71
CA ALA A 5 -14.17 -26.83 15.21
C ALA A 5 -14.00 -28.30 15.62
N LYS A 6 -14.37 -28.63 16.85
CA LYS A 6 -14.30 -30.01 17.39
C LYS A 6 -15.33 -30.96 16.77
N ILE A 7 -16.35 -30.40 16.12
CA ILE A 7 -17.51 -31.10 15.60
C ILE A 7 -17.86 -30.49 14.24
N THR A 8 -18.20 -31.33 13.27
CA THR A 8 -18.65 -30.92 11.93
C THR A 8 -20.13 -31.22 11.79
N SER A 9 -20.84 -30.53 10.91
CA SER A 9 -22.26 -30.81 10.57
C SER A 9 -22.51 -32.31 10.31
N LYS A 10 -21.61 -32.97 9.57
CA LYS A 10 -21.65 -34.44 9.33
C LYS A 10 -21.54 -35.29 10.60
N THR A 11 -20.76 -34.85 11.57
CA THR A 11 -20.57 -35.55 12.85
C THR A 11 -21.79 -35.38 13.76
N ILE A 12 -22.48 -34.23 13.66
CA ILE A 12 -23.73 -33.97 14.38
C ILE A 12 -24.83 -34.87 13.83
N LEU A 13 -24.97 -34.94 12.51
CA LEU A 13 -25.99 -35.76 11.84
C LEU A 13 -25.84 -37.27 12.13
N ASN A 14 -24.60 -37.77 12.14
CA ASN A 14 -24.34 -39.21 12.31
C ASN A 14 -24.13 -39.64 13.77
N LYS A 15 -24.41 -38.78 14.75
CA LYS A 15 -24.14 -39.08 16.16
C LYS A 15 -25.16 -40.07 16.71
N PRO A 16 -24.77 -41.29 17.12
CA PRO A 16 -25.69 -42.19 17.80
C PRO A 16 -25.90 -41.74 19.26
N PHE A 17 -27.14 -41.81 19.72
CA PHE A 17 -27.52 -41.57 21.12
C PHE A 17 -28.01 -42.86 21.78
N SER A 18 -27.56 -43.12 23.00
CA SER A 18 -28.04 -44.25 23.81
C SER A 18 -29.39 -43.91 24.43
N LYS A 19 -30.36 -44.84 24.35
CA LYS A 19 -31.69 -44.66 24.97
C LYS A 19 -31.59 -44.80 26.50
N ASN A 20 -32.16 -43.86 27.23
CA ASN A 20 -32.27 -43.90 28.70
C ASN A 20 -33.74 -43.76 29.12
N VAL A 21 -34.14 -44.39 30.23
CA VAL A 21 -35.53 -44.45 30.73
C VAL A 21 -36.08 -43.06 31.12
N LYS A 22 -35.20 -42.12 31.46
CA LYS A 22 -35.53 -40.69 31.71
C LYS A 22 -34.85 -39.76 30.70
N GLY A 23 -34.68 -40.21 29.46
CA GLY A 23 -34.05 -39.41 28.40
C GLY A 23 -34.97 -38.36 27.80
N TYR A 24 -34.38 -37.45 27.02
CA TYR A 24 -35.12 -36.54 26.13
C TYR A 24 -35.84 -37.31 25.03
N ASP A 25 -36.90 -36.71 24.50
CA ASP A 25 -37.60 -37.26 23.35
C ASP A 25 -36.68 -37.27 22.11
N ALA A 26 -36.62 -38.42 21.44
CA ALA A 26 -35.71 -38.60 20.32
C ALA A 26 -36.07 -37.70 19.12
N LEU A 27 -37.35 -37.45 18.86
CA LEU A 27 -37.79 -36.59 17.74
C LEU A 27 -37.53 -35.12 18.03
N GLU A 28 -37.68 -34.69 19.27
CA GLU A 28 -37.35 -33.32 19.68
C GLU A 28 -35.84 -33.04 19.54
N VAL A 29 -35.01 -33.98 20.01
CA VAL A 29 -33.55 -33.88 19.87
C VAL A 29 -33.14 -33.90 18.40
N ASP A 30 -33.72 -34.77 17.58
CA ASP A 30 -33.40 -34.89 16.15
C ASP A 30 -33.69 -33.57 15.40
N LYS A 31 -34.90 -33.00 15.59
CA LYS A 31 -35.26 -31.70 15.00
C LYS A 31 -34.35 -30.57 15.44
N PHE A 32 -33.92 -30.57 16.69
CA PHE A 32 -32.97 -29.57 17.18
C PHE A 32 -31.59 -29.75 16.54
N LEU A 33 -31.10 -31.00 16.44
CA LEU A 33 -29.80 -31.30 15.84
C LEU A 33 -29.78 -31.06 14.33
N ASP A 34 -30.90 -31.23 13.62
CA ASP A 34 -31.03 -30.82 12.23
C ASP A 34 -30.79 -29.31 12.07
N GLN A 35 -31.41 -28.48 12.90
CA GLN A 35 -31.20 -27.03 12.88
C GLN A 35 -29.76 -26.67 13.22
N VAL A 36 -29.16 -27.30 14.24
CA VAL A 36 -27.76 -27.08 14.60
C VAL A 36 -26.81 -27.51 13.47
N ALA A 37 -27.12 -28.62 12.78
CA ALA A 37 -26.33 -29.10 11.66
C ALA A 37 -26.38 -28.13 10.46
N LEU A 38 -27.53 -27.51 10.21
CA LEU A 38 -27.70 -26.47 9.19
C LEU A 38 -26.89 -25.21 9.55
N ASP A 39 -26.96 -24.76 10.80
CA ASP A 39 -26.22 -23.59 11.26
C ASP A 39 -24.70 -23.82 11.17
N TYR A 40 -24.23 -25.02 11.52
CA TYR A 40 -22.82 -25.39 11.37
C TYR A 40 -22.35 -25.35 9.90
N LEU A 41 -23.21 -25.77 8.96
CA LEU A 41 -22.91 -25.69 7.53
C LEU A 41 -22.87 -24.23 7.05
N ALA A 42 -23.77 -23.39 7.56
CA ALA A 42 -23.75 -21.95 7.28
C ALA A 42 -22.49 -21.28 7.84
N PHE A 43 -22.07 -21.62 9.07
CA PHE A 43 -20.84 -21.10 9.66
C PHE A 43 -19.59 -21.52 8.90
N GLU A 44 -19.51 -22.78 8.45
CA GLU A 44 -18.40 -23.26 7.62
C GLU A 44 -18.29 -22.45 6.32
N LYS A 45 -19.42 -22.19 5.66
CA LYS A 45 -19.46 -21.36 4.46
C LYS A 45 -19.00 -19.93 4.73
N VAL A 46 -19.50 -19.31 5.80
CA VAL A 46 -19.11 -17.94 6.17
C VAL A 46 -17.63 -17.88 6.51
N LEU A 47 -17.09 -18.87 7.21
CA LEU A 47 -15.67 -18.93 7.55
C LEU A 47 -14.81 -18.98 6.28
N LEU A 48 -15.17 -19.84 5.33
CA LEU A 48 -14.48 -19.94 4.04
C LEU A 48 -14.51 -18.61 3.27
N GLU A 49 -15.68 -17.95 3.21
CA GLU A 49 -15.83 -16.64 2.58
C GLU A 49 -14.99 -15.55 3.28
N ARG A 50 -14.87 -15.61 4.61
CA ARG A 50 -14.02 -14.71 5.39
C ARG A 50 -12.55 -14.95 5.11
N ASP A 51 -12.11 -16.21 5.07
CA ASP A 51 -10.72 -16.56 4.78
C ASP A 51 -10.32 -16.13 3.36
N ASP A 52 -11.19 -16.35 2.37
CA ASP A 52 -10.98 -15.86 1.00
C ASP A 52 -10.93 -14.32 0.94
N TYR A 53 -11.79 -13.64 1.71
CA TYR A 53 -11.77 -12.18 1.81
C TYR A 53 -10.48 -11.65 2.45
N ILE A 54 -10.00 -12.30 3.51
CA ILE A 54 -8.72 -11.96 4.16
C ILE A 54 -7.58 -12.15 3.17
N ALA A 55 -7.52 -13.28 2.46
CA ALA A 55 -6.48 -13.54 1.46
C ALA A 55 -6.49 -12.47 0.34
N LYS A 56 -7.67 -12.07 -0.14
CA LYS A 56 -7.82 -10.98 -1.12
C LYS A 56 -7.31 -9.63 -0.58
N LEU A 57 -7.63 -9.31 0.68
CA LEU A 57 -7.16 -8.09 1.32
C LEU A 57 -5.64 -8.10 1.50
N GLU A 58 -5.04 -9.22 1.90
CA GLU A 58 -3.59 -9.34 2.05
C GLU A 58 -2.86 -9.12 0.71
N ILE A 59 -3.38 -9.69 -0.38
CA ILE A 59 -2.87 -9.46 -1.74
C ILE A 59 -2.97 -7.97 -2.11
N LEU A 60 -4.10 -7.33 -1.81
CA LEU A 60 -4.32 -5.92 -2.12
C LEU A 60 -3.39 -5.01 -1.31
N ILE A 61 -3.20 -5.28 -0.02
CA ILE A 61 -2.25 -4.56 0.84
C ILE A 61 -0.84 -4.71 0.30
N LYS A 62 -0.43 -5.91 -0.09
CA LYS A 62 0.89 -6.15 -0.68
C LYS A 62 1.06 -5.33 -1.96
N LYS A 63 0.08 -5.38 -2.87
CA LYS A 63 0.08 -4.60 -4.12
C LYS A 63 0.21 -3.10 -3.85
N HIS A 64 -0.57 -2.57 -2.91
CA HIS A 64 -0.49 -1.14 -2.58
C HIS A 64 0.83 -0.76 -1.92
N ARG A 65 1.40 -1.59 -1.05
CA ARG A 65 2.75 -1.36 -0.50
C ARG A 65 3.81 -1.30 -1.59
N ASP A 66 3.76 -2.23 -2.55
CA ASP A 66 4.70 -2.27 -3.68
C ASP A 66 4.55 -1.01 -4.55
N GLN A 67 3.30 -0.56 -4.81
CA GLN A 67 3.03 0.68 -5.54
C GLN A 67 3.54 1.92 -4.81
N THR A 68 3.29 2.03 -3.50
CA THR A 68 3.77 3.15 -2.70
C THR A 68 5.30 3.19 -2.68
N SER A 69 5.96 2.04 -2.51
CA SER A 69 7.43 1.97 -2.54
C SER A 69 8.00 2.39 -3.89
N ALA A 70 7.38 1.95 -4.99
CA ALA A 70 7.78 2.37 -6.34
C ALA A 70 7.62 3.88 -6.54
N LEU A 71 6.47 4.44 -6.11
CA LEU A 71 6.20 5.88 -6.20
C LEU A 71 7.11 6.72 -5.29
N GLU A 72 7.50 6.21 -4.12
CA GLU A 72 8.45 6.86 -3.23
C GLU A 72 9.84 6.94 -3.87
N ILE A 73 10.30 5.86 -4.51
CA ILE A 73 11.57 5.85 -5.26
C ILE A 73 11.51 6.84 -6.42
N GLU A 74 10.41 6.88 -7.16
CA GLU A 74 10.24 7.80 -8.27
C GLU A 74 10.22 9.26 -7.79
N ASN A 75 9.48 9.55 -6.72
CA ASN A 75 9.47 10.87 -6.09
C ASN A 75 10.85 11.29 -5.58
N ALA A 76 11.62 10.38 -4.97
CA ALA A 76 12.99 10.66 -4.55
C ALA A 76 13.89 11.02 -5.73
N LYS A 77 13.76 10.31 -6.87
CA LYS A 77 14.47 10.64 -8.11
C LYS A 77 14.07 12.00 -8.65
N TYR A 78 12.78 12.33 -8.71
CA TYR A 78 12.33 13.64 -9.17
C TYR A 78 12.76 14.77 -8.24
N ARG A 79 12.70 14.58 -6.93
CA ARG A 79 13.19 15.56 -5.94
C ARG A 79 14.68 15.84 -6.14
N LYS A 80 15.50 14.81 -6.31
CA LYS A 80 16.94 14.96 -6.59
C LYS A 80 17.19 15.68 -7.91
N ARG A 81 16.44 15.36 -8.98
CA ARG A 81 16.54 16.09 -10.27
C ARG A 81 16.15 17.56 -10.11
N LEU A 82 15.09 17.85 -9.36
CA LEU A 82 14.63 19.21 -9.13
C LEU A 82 15.62 20.04 -8.30
N GLU A 83 16.28 19.43 -7.31
CA GLU A 83 17.35 20.06 -6.53
C GLU A 83 18.53 20.45 -7.44
N ASN A 84 18.99 19.53 -8.28
CA ASN A 84 20.05 19.81 -9.25
C ASN A 84 19.69 20.97 -10.21
N ILE A 85 18.45 20.99 -10.73
CA ILE A 85 17.98 22.06 -11.62
C ILE A 85 17.90 23.41 -10.90
N LYS A 86 17.55 23.45 -9.61
CA LYS A 86 17.53 24.71 -8.84
C LYS A 86 18.92 25.31 -8.70
N ASP A 87 19.93 24.47 -8.47
CA ASP A 87 21.31 24.94 -8.36
C ASP A 87 21.88 25.36 -9.73
N GLU A 88 21.62 24.58 -10.78
CA GLU A 88 21.98 24.97 -12.16
C GLU A 88 21.28 26.26 -12.60
N GLY A 89 20.00 26.43 -12.26
CA GLY A 89 19.23 27.65 -12.55
C GLY A 89 19.77 28.87 -11.81
N LYS A 90 20.17 28.74 -10.54
CA LYS A 90 20.82 29.82 -9.77
C LYS A 90 22.15 30.22 -10.39
N VAL A 91 23.00 29.25 -10.73
CA VAL A 91 24.29 29.50 -11.39
C VAL A 91 24.07 30.18 -12.74
N SER A 92 23.09 29.73 -13.53
CA SER A 92 22.75 30.37 -14.80
C SER A 92 22.29 31.82 -14.65
N ILE A 93 21.50 32.14 -13.64
CA ILE A 93 21.03 33.53 -13.40
C ILE A 93 22.20 34.42 -12.98
N GLN A 94 23.06 33.94 -12.08
CA GLN A 94 24.27 34.66 -11.66
C GLN A 94 25.21 34.90 -12.85
N ASN A 95 25.40 33.90 -13.71
CA ASN A 95 26.22 34.05 -14.92
C ASN A 95 25.69 35.15 -15.85
N VAL A 96 24.37 35.25 -16.01
CA VAL A 96 23.74 36.31 -16.82
C VAL A 96 23.97 37.69 -16.20
N GLU A 97 23.87 37.82 -14.87
CA GLU A 97 24.17 39.07 -14.18
C GLU A 97 25.64 39.47 -14.28
N TYR A 98 26.57 38.51 -14.15
CA TYR A 98 27.99 38.74 -14.35
C TYR A 98 28.29 39.24 -15.77
N ILE A 99 27.70 38.63 -16.80
CA ILE A 99 27.85 39.10 -18.20
C ILE A 99 27.37 40.54 -18.35
N ARG A 100 26.19 40.90 -17.80
CA ARG A 100 25.69 42.27 -17.86
C ARG A 100 26.62 43.25 -17.16
N ARG A 101 27.17 42.85 -16.00
CA ARG A 101 28.11 43.68 -15.25
C ARG A 101 29.43 43.87 -16.00
N ILE A 102 29.97 42.80 -16.59
CA ILE A 102 31.18 42.84 -17.42
C ILE A 102 30.94 43.78 -18.61
N ALA A 103 29.83 43.64 -19.34
CA ALA A 103 29.51 44.51 -20.47
C ALA A 103 29.41 46.00 -20.08
N ALA A 104 28.87 46.30 -18.90
CA ALA A 104 28.83 47.67 -18.37
C ALA A 104 30.24 48.19 -18.03
N LEU A 105 31.08 47.37 -17.41
CA LEU A 105 32.47 47.71 -17.09
C LEU A 105 33.31 47.90 -18.37
N GLU A 106 33.15 47.04 -19.37
CA GLU A 106 33.81 47.18 -20.67
C GLU A 106 33.44 48.50 -21.34
N LYS A 107 32.15 48.86 -21.34
CA LYS A 107 31.68 50.14 -21.88
C LYS A 107 32.32 51.34 -21.18
N GLU A 108 32.46 51.28 -19.85
CA GLU A 108 33.12 52.33 -19.08
C GLU A 108 34.63 52.39 -19.35
N LEU A 109 35.30 51.25 -19.53
CA LEU A 109 36.71 51.21 -19.92
C LEU A 109 36.94 51.85 -21.30
N TYR A 110 36.11 51.49 -22.29
CA TYR A 110 36.15 52.12 -23.61
C TYR A 110 35.91 53.64 -23.53
N ARG A 111 34.99 54.08 -22.66
CA ARG A 111 34.71 55.51 -22.43
C ARG A 111 35.93 56.25 -21.83
N LEU A 112 36.69 55.57 -20.98
CA LEU A 112 37.93 56.09 -20.39
C LEU A 112 39.15 55.98 -21.34
N GLY A 113 38.95 55.51 -22.57
CA GLY A 113 40.01 55.39 -23.58
C GLY A 113 40.92 54.18 -23.42
N PHE A 114 40.58 53.26 -22.51
CA PHE A 114 41.25 51.98 -22.38
C PHE A 114 40.51 50.95 -23.23
N ASP A 115 41.22 50.32 -24.16
CA ASP A 115 40.67 49.25 -25.01
C ASP A 115 40.82 47.90 -24.28
N PRO A 116 39.75 47.35 -23.66
CA PRO A 116 39.84 46.08 -22.94
C PRO A 116 40.26 44.89 -23.81
N SER A 117 40.12 44.96 -25.15
CA SER A 117 40.61 43.91 -26.05
C SER A 117 42.13 43.89 -26.23
N LYS A 118 42.85 44.88 -25.70
CA LYS A 118 44.32 44.98 -25.76
C LYS A 118 45.01 44.72 -24.42
N ILE A 119 44.24 44.45 -23.37
CA ILE A 119 44.77 44.07 -22.05
C ILE A 119 45.12 42.59 -22.13
N LYS A 120 46.42 42.29 -22.18
CA LYS A 120 46.98 40.94 -22.20
C LYS A 120 47.30 40.45 -20.79
#